data_AF-A0A927PXC0-F1
#
_entry.id   AF-A0A927PXC0-F1
#
_cell.length_a   1.000
_cell.length_b   1.000
_cell.length_c   1.000
_cell.angle_alpha   90.00
_cell.angle_beta   90.00
_cell.angle_gamma   90.00
#
_symmetry.space_group_name_H-M   'P 1'
#
loop_
_entity.id
_entity.type
_entity.pdbx_description
1 polymer ?
#
loop_
_entity_poly.entity_id
_entity_poly.type
_entity_poly.pdbx_seq_one_letter_code
_entity_poly.pdbx_strand_id
1 'polypeptide(L)'
;MIIDEAPGIVASPERIDAWMEVAKPGDRFVYASRLSLPAASKGAAHMRALAKRGLVALTQARSKVDPAIFHYCAQRTPAATALTRPTRPKLAVTPAVLADGEAAVVDALLPVLERFARHGRPCPTDKQLAARAKLTEDGVKAGLAALAASHLIRVQKVSAPTLRRIIIVATGQITGLAA
;
A
#
# COMPACT_ATOMS: atom_id res chain seq x y z
N MET A 1 -10.88 -37.80 -12.08
CA MET A 1 -11.12 -36.72 -11.10
C MET A 1 -11.72 -37.37 -9.87
N ILE A 2 -10.90 -37.66 -8.86
CA ILE A 2 -11.34 -38.31 -7.62
C ILE A 2 -11.99 -37.20 -6.78
N ILE A 3 -13.31 -37.19 -6.73
CA ILE A 3 -14.05 -36.26 -5.87
C ILE A 3 -14.08 -36.94 -4.51
N ASP A 4 -13.22 -36.48 -3.61
CA ASP A 4 -13.15 -36.92 -2.22
C ASP A 4 -14.35 -36.32 -1.47
N GLU A 5 -15.56 -36.82 -1.78
CA GLU A 5 -16.80 -36.41 -1.12
C GLU A 5 -16.85 -37.09 0.24
N ALA A 6 -16.15 -36.55 1.24
CA ALA A 6 -16.36 -36.92 2.63
C ALA A 6 -17.62 -36.20 3.16
N PRO A 7 -18.77 -36.89 3.33
CA PRO A 7 -19.99 -36.26 3.76
C PRO A 7 -19.88 -35.80 5.23
N GLY A 8 -20.43 -34.63 5.56
CA GLY A 8 -20.57 -34.14 6.93
C GLY A 8 -19.38 -33.38 7.51
N ILE A 9 -18.23 -33.33 6.82
CA ILE A 9 -17.04 -32.64 7.34
C ILE A 9 -16.93 -31.23 6.76
N VAL A 10 -16.63 -30.26 7.62
CA VAL A 10 -16.18 -28.91 7.21
C VAL A 10 -14.67 -28.85 7.41
N ALA A 11 -13.93 -28.46 6.38
CA ALA A 11 -12.48 -28.31 6.44
C ALA A 11 -12.09 -27.36 7.57
N SER A 12 -11.08 -27.74 8.35
CA SER A 12 -10.50 -26.87 9.37
C SER A 12 -9.82 -25.65 8.70
N PRO A 13 -9.67 -24.53 9.42
CA PRO A 13 -8.90 -23.38 8.93
C PRO A 13 -7.50 -23.76 8.46
N GLU A 14 -6.80 -24.64 9.19
CA GLU A 14 -5.46 -25.13 8.82
C GLU A 14 -5.44 -25.83 7.45
N ARG A 15 -6.44 -26.69 7.18
CA ARG A 15 -6.55 -27.37 5.88
C ARG A 15 -6.87 -26.39 4.75
N ILE A 16 -7.65 -25.35 5.05
CA ILE A 16 -7.95 -24.28 4.10
C ILE A 16 -6.68 -23.48 3.79
N ASP A 17 -5.88 -23.14 4.80
CA ASP A 17 -4.63 -22.40 4.64
C ASP A 17 -3.59 -23.23 3.86
N ALA A 18 -3.43 -24.52 4.20
CA ALA A 18 -2.55 -25.43 3.46
C ALA A 18 -2.97 -25.54 1.98
N TRP A 19 -4.28 -25.58 1.68
CA TRP A 19 -4.74 -25.53 0.30
C TRP A 19 -4.40 -24.18 -0.36
N MET A 20 -4.63 -23.06 0.33
CA MET A 20 -4.34 -21.71 -0.18
C MET A 20 -2.86 -21.48 -0.51
N GLU A 21 -1.94 -22.17 0.17
CA GLU A 21 -0.49 -22.10 -0.10
C GLU A 21 -0.10 -22.74 -1.43
N VAL A 22 -0.73 -23.85 -1.80
CA VAL A 22 -0.38 -24.63 -3.00
C VAL A 22 -1.31 -24.37 -4.19
N ALA A 23 -2.51 -23.83 -3.94
CA ALA A 23 -3.54 -23.63 -4.96
C ALA A 23 -3.18 -22.52 -5.96
N LYS A 24 -3.30 -22.85 -7.25
CA LYS A 24 -3.17 -21.90 -8.36
C LYS A 24 -4.50 -21.17 -8.61
N PRO A 25 -4.47 -19.97 -9.22
CA PRO A 25 -5.67 -19.31 -9.68
C PRO A 25 -6.52 -20.26 -10.56
N GLY A 26 -7.81 -20.37 -10.24
CA GLY A 26 -8.73 -21.27 -10.92
C GLY A 26 -8.95 -22.62 -10.20
N ASP A 27 -8.05 -23.04 -9.31
CA ASP A 27 -8.19 -24.29 -8.57
C ASP A 27 -9.43 -24.28 -7.67
N ARG A 28 -10.10 -25.44 -7.58
CA ARG A 28 -11.33 -25.62 -6.82
C ARG A 28 -11.08 -26.51 -5.61
N PHE A 29 -11.65 -26.11 -4.48
CA PHE A 29 -11.61 -26.85 -3.22
C PHE A 29 -13.00 -26.99 -2.63
N VAL A 30 -13.44 -28.23 -2.37
CA VAL A 30 -14.68 -28.50 -1.66
C VAL A 30 -14.37 -28.47 -0.18
N TYR A 31 -14.79 -27.41 0.51
CA TYR A 31 -14.48 -27.24 1.94
C TYR A 31 -15.58 -27.80 2.85
N ALA A 32 -16.77 -28.09 2.31
CA ALA A 32 -17.82 -28.76 3.06
C ALA A 32 -18.80 -29.48 2.12
N SER A 33 -19.32 -30.63 2.58
CA SER A 33 -20.35 -31.41 1.89
C SER A 33 -21.49 -31.72 2.88
N ARG A 34 -22.56 -30.91 2.85
CA ARG A 34 -23.67 -30.98 3.84
C ARG A 34 -24.91 -30.21 3.38
N LEU A 35 -26.05 -30.46 4.02
CA LEU A 35 -27.31 -29.75 3.74
C LEU A 35 -27.21 -28.24 4.03
N SER A 36 -26.71 -27.85 5.19
CA SER A 36 -26.59 -26.44 5.60
C SER A 36 -25.32 -26.21 6.42
N LEU A 37 -24.59 -25.12 6.19
CA LEU A 37 -23.40 -24.78 7.02
C LEU A 37 -23.83 -24.29 8.41
N PRO A 38 -23.21 -24.76 9.52
CA PRO A 38 -23.49 -24.23 10.84
C PRO A 38 -22.95 -22.81 10.94
N ALA A 39 -23.70 -21.92 11.60
CA ALA A 39 -23.28 -20.54 11.83
C ALA A 39 -21.93 -20.45 12.54
N ALA A 40 -21.68 -21.33 13.52
CA ALA A 40 -20.46 -21.37 14.34
C ALA A 40 -19.28 -22.15 13.72
N SER A 41 -19.37 -22.59 12.46
CA SER A 41 -18.26 -23.32 11.83
C SER A 41 -17.06 -22.40 11.58
N LYS A 42 -15.95 -22.68 12.28
CA LYS A 42 -14.68 -21.95 12.12
C LYS A 42 -14.17 -21.99 10.67
N GLY A 43 -14.27 -23.14 10.01
CA GLY A 43 -13.87 -23.29 8.59
C GLY A 43 -14.73 -22.45 7.64
N ALA A 44 -16.06 -22.44 7.84
CA ALA A 44 -16.95 -21.60 7.03
C ALA A 44 -16.70 -20.10 7.28
N ALA A 45 -16.47 -19.70 8.53
CA ALA A 45 -16.13 -18.32 8.87
C ALA A 45 -14.81 -17.88 8.21
N HIS A 46 -13.78 -18.73 8.26
CA HIS A 46 -12.50 -18.49 7.61
C HIS A 46 -12.64 -18.33 6.10
N MET A 47 -13.41 -19.22 5.47
CA MET A 47 -13.63 -19.19 4.03
C MET A 47 -14.42 -17.94 3.57
N ARG A 48 -15.39 -17.48 4.38
CA ARG A 48 -16.07 -16.19 4.16
C ARG A 48 -15.11 -15.01 4.31
N ALA A 49 -14.19 -15.05 5.27
CA ALA A 49 -13.18 -14.01 5.44
C ALA A 49 -12.23 -13.93 4.23
N LEU A 50 -11.81 -15.08 3.69
CA LEU A 50 -11.02 -15.14 2.46
C LEU A 50 -11.78 -14.59 1.25
N ALA A 51 -13.08 -14.89 1.13
CA ALA A 51 -13.93 -14.36 0.08
C ALA A 51 -14.13 -12.84 0.18
N LYS A 52 -14.32 -12.31 1.40
CA LYS A 52 -14.40 -10.86 1.66
C LYS A 52 -13.12 -10.12 1.26
N ARG A 53 -11.97 -10.77 1.38
CA ARG A 53 -10.66 -10.27 0.92
C ARG A 53 -10.46 -10.44 -0.59
N GLY A 54 -11.43 -11.01 -1.30
CA GLY A 54 -11.38 -11.26 -2.74
C GLY A 54 -10.37 -12.33 -3.14
N LEU A 55 -9.99 -13.25 -2.22
CA LEU A 55 -8.96 -14.26 -2.47
C LEU A 55 -9.52 -15.57 -3.02
N VAL A 56 -10.81 -15.80 -2.78
CA VAL A 56 -11.56 -16.96 -3.25
C VAL A 56 -12.96 -16.53 -3.65
N ALA A 57 -13.51 -17.17 -4.68
CA ALA A 57 -14.92 -17.08 -5.03
C ALA A 57 -15.65 -18.29 -4.43
N LEU A 58 -16.71 -18.05 -3.68
CA LEU A 58 -17.48 -19.13 -3.06
C LEU A 58 -18.66 -19.48 -3.96
N THR A 59 -18.82 -20.77 -4.23
CA THR A 59 -19.94 -21.31 -4.98
C THR A 59 -20.54 -22.48 -4.23
N GLN A 60 -21.83 -22.72 -4.49
CA GLN A 60 -22.57 -23.84 -3.94
C GLN A 60 -23.10 -24.66 -5.11
N ALA A 61 -22.83 -25.97 -5.10
CA ALA A 61 -23.36 -26.91 -6.06
C ALA A 61 -24.07 -28.04 -5.32
N ARG A 62 -25.15 -28.59 -5.88
CA ARG A 62 -25.73 -29.84 -5.35
C ARG A 62 -24.82 -31.01 -5.68
N SER A 63 -24.76 -32.01 -4.79
CA SER A 63 -24.11 -33.27 -5.11
C SER A 63 -24.81 -33.93 -6.29
N LYS A 64 -24.03 -34.60 -7.13
CA LYS A 64 -24.55 -35.42 -8.23
C LYS A 64 -25.00 -36.79 -7.75
N VAL A 65 -24.58 -37.20 -6.55
CA VAL A 65 -24.87 -38.50 -5.94
C VAL A 65 -26.08 -38.39 -5.01
N ASP A 66 -26.13 -37.34 -4.18
CA ASP A 66 -27.27 -37.08 -3.28
C ASP A 66 -27.79 -35.63 -3.45
N PRO A 67 -28.95 -35.43 -4.11
CA PRO A 67 -29.52 -34.10 -4.31
C PRO A 67 -29.83 -33.32 -3.02
N ALA A 68 -29.92 -33.99 -1.87
CA ALA A 68 -30.14 -33.35 -0.57
C ALA A 68 -28.87 -32.70 0.00
N ILE A 69 -27.68 -33.05 -0.52
CA ILE A 69 -26.40 -32.54 -0.03
C ILE A 69 -25.90 -31.43 -0.94
N PHE A 70 -25.42 -30.35 -0.32
CA PHE A 70 -24.69 -29.29 -1.04
C PHE A 70 -23.19 -29.42 -0.83
N HIS A 71 -22.44 -29.28 -1.92
CA HIS A 71 -21.02 -29.02 -1.91
C HIS A 71 -20.78 -27.53 -1.88
N TYR A 72 -20.12 -27.09 -0.82
CA TYR A 72 -19.63 -25.74 -0.70
C TYR A 72 -18.21 -25.70 -1.22
N CYS A 73 -18.01 -24.93 -2.28
CA CYS A 73 -16.77 -24.88 -3.01
C CYS A 73 -16.16 -23.48 -2.93
N ALA A 74 -14.85 -23.45 -2.80
CA ALA A 74 -14.04 -22.26 -2.99
C ALA A 74 -13.25 -22.41 -4.28
N GLN A 75 -13.21 -21.36 -5.08
CA GLN A 75 -12.33 -21.27 -6.25
C GLN A 75 -11.29 -20.18 -5.99
N ARG A 76 -10.01 -20.49 -6.21
CA ARG A 76 -8.94 -19.52 -6.02
C ARG A 76 -9.03 -18.44 -7.08
N THR A 77 -9.14 -17.18 -6.67
CA THR A 77 -9.12 -16.04 -7.61
C THR A 77 -7.68 -15.66 -7.99
N PRO A 78 -7.47 -14.98 -9.13
CA PRO A 78 -6.16 -14.42 -9.50
C PRO A 78 -5.73 -13.22 -8.64
N ALA A 79 -6.54 -12.78 -7.67
CA ALA A 79 -6.20 -11.67 -6.79
C ALA A 79 -4.90 -11.97 -6.00
N ALA A 80 -3.93 -11.07 -6.14
CA ALA A 80 -2.63 -11.18 -5.51
C ALA A 80 -2.76 -11.17 -3.97
N THR A 81 -2.35 -12.24 -3.31
CA THR A 81 -2.18 -12.29 -1.85
C THR A 81 -0.82 -11.69 -1.46
N ALA A 82 -0.67 -11.32 -0.19
CA ALA A 82 0.64 -10.98 0.40
C ALA A 82 1.66 -12.12 0.24
N LEU A 83 1.21 -13.39 0.17
CA LEU A 83 2.04 -14.57 -0.07
C LEU A 83 2.56 -14.69 -1.51
N THR A 84 1.77 -14.25 -2.50
CA THR A 84 2.19 -14.22 -3.92
C THR A 84 2.74 -12.87 -4.36
N ARG A 85 2.75 -11.86 -3.47
CA ARG A 85 3.34 -10.57 -3.78
C ARG A 85 4.85 -10.78 -3.71
N PRO A 86 5.62 -10.67 -4.82
CA PRO A 86 7.06 -10.64 -4.71
C PRO A 86 7.41 -9.54 -3.72
N THR A 87 8.16 -9.89 -2.68
CA THR A 87 8.70 -8.95 -1.70
C THR A 87 9.61 -8.01 -2.45
N ARG A 88 9.05 -6.95 -3.04
CA ARG A 88 9.85 -5.80 -3.43
C ARG A 88 10.42 -5.28 -2.12
N PRO A 89 11.74 -5.10 -2.00
CA PRO A 89 12.28 -4.34 -0.90
C PRO A 89 11.56 -2.99 -0.93
N LYS A 90 10.67 -2.76 0.04
CA LYS A 90 10.31 -1.40 0.38
C LYS A 90 11.64 -0.81 0.80
N LEU A 91 12.08 0.25 0.11
CA LEU A 91 13.08 1.13 0.68
C LEU A 91 12.50 1.61 2.01
N ALA A 92 12.90 0.95 3.10
CA ALA A 92 12.68 1.46 4.43
C ALA A 92 13.64 2.64 4.52
N VAL A 93 13.14 3.82 4.16
CA VAL A 93 13.82 5.07 4.46
C VAL A 93 13.76 5.16 5.98
N THR A 94 14.87 4.84 6.65
CA THR A 94 15.04 5.17 8.06
C THR A 94 14.81 6.69 8.16
N PRO A 95 13.77 7.18 8.85
CA PRO A 95 13.60 8.60 9.01
C PRO A 95 14.84 9.11 9.74
N ALA A 96 15.60 9.99 9.09
CA ALA A 96 16.71 10.65 9.75
C ALA A 96 16.13 11.39 10.97
N VAL A 97 16.68 11.11 12.15
CA VAL A 97 16.33 11.83 13.36
C VAL A 97 16.85 13.24 13.17
N LEU A 98 15.95 14.16 12.83
CA LEU A 98 16.26 15.58 12.75
C LEU A 98 16.65 16.06 14.15
N ALA A 99 17.79 16.75 14.27
CA ALA A 99 18.18 17.34 15.54
C ALA A 99 17.19 18.44 15.95
N ASP A 100 17.03 18.74 17.24
CA ASP A 100 16.01 19.67 17.77
C ASP A 100 16.09 21.10 17.19
N GLY A 101 17.20 21.49 16.56
CA GLY A 101 17.33 22.76 15.80
C GLY A 101 16.93 22.67 14.32
N GLU A 102 16.95 21.48 13.72
CA GLU A 102 16.62 21.26 12.31
C GLU A 102 15.10 21.24 12.07
N ALA A 103 14.32 20.79 13.05
CA ALA A 103 12.86 20.80 12.99
C ALA A 103 12.30 22.22 12.82
N ALA A 104 12.80 23.20 13.59
CA ALA A 104 12.38 24.60 13.48
C ALA A 104 12.69 25.22 12.10
N VAL A 105 13.81 24.82 11.49
CA VAL A 105 14.21 25.26 10.14
C VAL A 105 13.31 24.65 9.08
N VAL A 106 12.96 23.36 9.22
CA VAL A 106 12.02 22.64 8.36
C VAL A 106 10.64 23.27 8.42
N ASP A 107 10.13 23.53 9.62
CA ASP A 107 8.81 24.12 9.86
C ASP A 107 8.70 25.55 9.31
N ALA A 108 9.82 26.31 9.27
CA ALA A 108 9.85 27.64 8.67
C ALA A 108 9.94 27.60 7.13
N LEU A 109 10.67 26.65 6.55
CA LEU A 109 10.90 26.56 5.10
C LEU A 109 9.75 25.92 4.33
N LEU A 110 9.17 24.84 4.86
CA LEU A 110 8.19 24.02 4.14
C LEU A 110 6.92 24.81 3.74
N PRO A 111 6.31 25.65 4.60
CA PRO A 111 5.14 26.46 4.23
C PRO A 111 5.43 27.47 3.12
N VAL A 112 6.65 28.02 3.09
CA VAL A 112 7.07 28.96 2.04
C VAL A 112 7.17 28.22 0.71
N LEU A 113 7.79 27.03 0.69
CA LEU A 113 7.92 26.21 -0.51
C LEU A 113 6.56 25.74 -1.04
N GLU A 114 5.68 25.28 -0.14
CA GLU A 114 4.30 24.90 -0.47
C GLU A 114 3.51 26.04 -1.10
N ARG A 115 3.62 27.26 -0.55
CA ARG A 115 2.95 28.43 -1.14
C ARG A 115 3.42 28.70 -2.56
N PHE A 116 4.72 28.59 -2.82
CA PHE A 116 5.27 28.76 -4.16
C PHE A 116 4.82 27.67 -5.12
N ALA A 117 4.86 26.42 -4.67
CA ALA A 117 4.45 25.27 -5.46
C ALA A 117 2.93 25.28 -5.77
N ARG A 118 2.09 25.63 -4.79
CA ARG A 118 0.64 25.77 -4.95
C ARG A 118 0.24 26.82 -5.99
N HIS A 119 1.00 27.91 -6.08
CA HIS A 119 0.77 28.96 -7.08
C HIS A 119 1.55 28.76 -8.38
N GLY A 120 2.24 27.61 -8.55
CA GLY A 120 3.06 27.34 -9.73
C GLY A 120 4.16 28.39 -9.94
N ARG A 121 4.59 29.08 -8.87
CA ARG A 121 5.56 30.17 -8.96
C ARG A 121 6.98 29.62 -9.12
N PRO A 122 7.88 30.39 -9.73
CA PRO A 122 9.29 30.03 -9.89
C PRO A 122 9.93 29.73 -8.54
N CYS A 123 10.84 28.74 -8.48
CA CYS A 123 11.53 28.44 -7.23
C CYS A 123 12.30 29.68 -6.73
N PRO A 124 12.05 30.15 -5.49
CA PRO A 124 12.73 31.31 -4.94
C PRO A 124 14.24 31.04 -4.72
N THR A 125 15.05 32.11 -4.75
CA THR A 125 16.49 32.05 -4.42
C THR A 125 16.72 31.87 -2.92
N ASP A 126 17.93 31.48 -2.51
CA ASP A 126 18.26 31.32 -1.08
C ASP A 126 18.04 32.61 -0.30
N LYS A 127 18.39 33.76 -0.88
CA LYS A 127 18.12 35.08 -0.31
C LYS A 127 16.63 35.34 -0.07
N GLN A 128 15.79 34.96 -1.04
CA GLN A 128 14.34 35.12 -0.93
C GLN A 128 13.71 34.14 0.06
N LEU A 129 14.25 32.92 0.16
CA LEU A 129 13.83 31.94 1.17
C LEU A 129 14.23 32.42 2.57
N ALA A 130 15.47 32.87 2.75
CA ALA A 130 16.00 33.40 4.00
C ALA A 130 15.12 34.55 4.53
N ALA A 131 14.83 35.53 3.68
CA ALA A 131 13.97 36.67 4.03
C ALA A 131 12.54 36.26 4.41
N ARG A 132 11.95 35.26 3.71
CA ARG A 132 10.56 34.83 3.94
C ARG A 132 10.42 33.87 5.12
N ALA A 133 11.40 32.99 5.32
CA ALA A 133 11.44 32.03 6.41
C ALA A 133 12.06 32.61 7.69
N LYS A 134 12.57 33.85 7.65
CA LYS A 134 13.31 34.50 8.75
C LYS A 134 14.52 33.67 9.21
N LEU A 135 15.23 33.10 8.25
CA LEU A 135 16.43 32.29 8.45
C LEU A 135 17.66 32.98 7.85
N THR A 136 18.84 32.56 8.26
CA THR A 136 20.09 32.93 7.57
C THR A 136 20.21 32.16 6.25
N GLU A 137 20.96 32.71 5.27
CA GLU A 137 21.19 32.01 3.99
C GLU A 137 21.83 30.63 4.18
N ASP A 138 22.74 30.50 5.13
CA ASP A 138 23.37 29.22 5.48
C ASP A 138 22.37 28.24 6.13
N GLY A 139 21.47 28.76 6.97
CA GLY A 139 20.37 27.98 7.54
C GLY A 139 19.40 27.46 6.48
N VAL A 140 19.16 28.22 5.40
CA VAL A 140 18.36 27.77 4.25
C VAL A 140 19.06 26.63 3.51
N LYS A 141 20.37 26.73 3.25
CA LYS A 141 21.13 25.67 2.56
C LYS A 141 21.14 24.39 3.36
N ALA A 142 21.44 24.48 4.67
CA ALA A 142 21.40 23.35 5.59
C ALA A 142 19.99 22.75 5.67
N GLY A 143 18.96 23.60 5.80
CA GLY A 143 17.56 23.19 5.85
C GLY A 143 17.08 22.48 4.57
N LEU A 144 17.44 22.98 3.39
CA LEU A 144 17.14 22.32 2.11
C LEU A 144 17.85 20.98 1.98
N ALA A 145 19.09 20.88 2.46
CA ALA A 145 19.83 19.62 2.48
C ALA A 145 19.18 18.60 3.44
N ALA A 146 18.78 19.04 4.64
CA ALA A 146 18.07 18.21 5.61
C ALA A 146 16.69 17.76 5.08
N LEU A 147 15.91 18.66 4.46
CA LEU A 147 14.64 18.32 3.82
C LEU A 147 14.80 17.29 2.69
N ALA A 148 15.87 17.39 1.91
CA ALA A 148 16.18 16.42 0.86
C ALA A 148 16.65 15.07 1.44
N ALA A 149 17.50 15.09 2.46
CA ALA A 149 17.98 13.89 3.16
C ALA A 149 16.84 13.13 3.85
N SER A 150 15.89 13.86 4.45
CA SER A 150 14.68 13.33 5.07
C SER A 150 13.58 13.00 4.06
N HIS A 151 13.84 13.09 2.76
CA HIS A 151 12.93 12.76 1.67
C HIS A 151 11.60 13.53 1.68
N LEU A 152 11.57 14.70 2.32
CA LEU A 152 10.41 15.59 2.33
C LEU A 152 10.30 16.37 1.02
N ILE A 153 11.44 16.68 0.41
CA ILE A 153 11.52 17.33 -0.90
C ILE A 153 12.49 16.61 -1.82
N ARG A 154 12.34 16.82 -3.13
CA ARG A 154 13.36 16.52 -4.14
C ARG A 154 13.77 17.80 -4.84
N VAL A 155 15.07 18.03 -4.91
CA VAL A 155 15.65 19.17 -5.63
C VAL A 155 16.15 18.69 -6.98
N GLN A 156 15.62 19.26 -8.06
CA GLN A 156 16.07 19.01 -9.43
C GLN A 156 16.81 20.23 -9.95
N LYS A 157 17.95 20.03 -10.60
CA LYS A 157 18.60 21.06 -11.40
C LYS A 157 17.80 21.25 -12.68
N VAL A 158 17.49 22.50 -13.00
CA VAL A 158 16.80 22.88 -14.24
C VAL A 158 17.58 24.01 -14.90
N SER A 159 17.29 24.27 -16.17
CA SER A 159 17.86 25.43 -16.87
C SER A 159 17.51 26.74 -16.16
N ALA A 160 18.23 27.80 -16.50
CA ALA A 160 17.90 29.17 -16.11
C ALA A 160 16.41 29.48 -16.36
N PRO A 161 15.77 30.36 -15.56
CA PRO A 161 16.43 31.36 -14.70
C PRO A 161 16.54 30.99 -13.20
N THR A 162 15.84 29.95 -12.71
CA THR A 162 15.87 29.60 -11.27
C THR A 162 16.93 28.56 -10.91
N LEU A 163 17.52 27.87 -11.89
CA LEU A 163 18.57 26.83 -11.75
C LEU A 163 18.18 25.62 -10.89
N ARG A 164 17.04 25.67 -10.20
CA ARG A 164 16.49 24.61 -9.37
C ARG A 164 14.97 24.59 -9.41
N ARG A 165 14.44 23.39 -9.20
CA ARG A 165 13.02 23.07 -9.03
C ARG A 165 12.88 22.17 -7.82
N ILE A 166 11.91 22.47 -6.96
CA ILE A 166 11.64 21.70 -5.75
C ILE A 166 10.30 20.98 -5.93
N ILE A 167 10.31 19.68 -5.64
CA ILE A 167 9.14 18.81 -5.61
C ILE A 167 8.89 18.43 -4.15
N ILE A 168 7.70 18.72 -3.64
CA ILE A 168 7.30 18.31 -2.30
C ILE A 168 6.74 16.89 -2.38
N VAL A 169 7.38 15.94 -1.69
CA VAL A 169 7.09 14.51 -1.86
C VAL A 169 5.71 14.15 -1.32
N ALA A 170 5.29 14.76 -0.21
CA ALA A 170 4.01 14.48 0.43
C ALA A 170 2.80 14.86 -0.43
N THR A 171 2.87 15.99 -1.13
CA THR A 171 1.74 16.56 -1.90
C THR A 171 1.90 16.41 -3.41
N GLY A 172 3.09 16.04 -3.88
CA GLY A 172 3.43 16.03 -5.31
C GLY A 172 3.51 17.42 -5.94
N GLN A 173 3.39 18.50 -5.15
CA GLN A 173 3.43 19.86 -5.68
C GLN A 173 4.84 20.24 -6.12
N ILE A 174 4.90 21.05 -7.18
CA ILE A 174 6.16 21.41 -7.85
C ILE A 174 6.24 22.92 -7.97
N THR A 175 7.36 23.51 -7.60
CA THR A 175 7.64 24.92 -7.93
C THR A 175 7.77 25.07 -9.45
N GLY A 176 7.09 26.05 -10.03
CA GLY A 176 7.07 26.28 -11.48
C GLY A 176 8.43 26.69 -12.06
N LEU A 177 8.50 26.76 -13.39
CA LEU A 177 9.57 27.49 -14.08
C LEU A 177 9.21 28.97 -14.06
N ALA A 178 10.19 29.85 -13.87
CA ALA A 178 10.01 31.21 -14.38
C ALA A 178 9.99 31.11 -15.90
N ALA A 179 8.85 31.46 -16.48
CA ALA A 179 8.74 31.83 -17.88
C ALA A 179 9.53 33.12 -18.12
#